data_AF-A0A507CRI2-F1
#
_entry.id   AF-A0A507CRI2-F1
#
_cell.length_a   1.000
_cell.length_b   1.000
_cell.length_c   1.000
_cell.angle_alpha   90.00
_cell.angle_beta   90.00
_cell.angle_gamma   90.00
#
_symmetry.space_group_name_H-M   'P 1'
#
loop_
_entity.id
_entity.type
_entity.pdbx_description
1 polymer ?
#
loop_
_entity_poly.entity_id
_entity_poly.type
_entity_poly.pdbx_seq_one_letter_code
_entity_poly.pdbx_strand_id
1 'polypeptide(L)'
;MRALRSDFAHTALSTSFPLNNDSGILSKRLTLSLIQSTYPISHIRSMTVALYSLLAVLLASSALADDPVNNTFAYATFDSASIHNGIGGYVSFQQSGDGKGSAVRIRAAVTGLSALNQESFLWSINALPVPSSGQCEATGGHYNPANIQEGKQACTEDDALFLTNCAAGNLGEKFGAMPRDGTKTGIDHTLKFDEILGLSVAISAKDAPKTVLACANIVLGSGPGLDNGNRGRVAGKTCSSSSIV
;
A
#
# COMPACT_ATOMS: atom_id res chain seq x y z
N MET A 1 -25.15 76.61 21.23
CA MET A 1 -24.01 75.71 20.96
C MET A 1 -24.18 74.45 21.80
N ARG A 2 -24.54 73.32 21.20
CA ARG A 2 -24.71 72.01 21.88
C ARG A 2 -23.76 71.04 21.21
N ALA A 3 -22.76 70.56 21.95
CA ALA A 3 -21.80 69.56 21.49
C ALA A 3 -22.40 68.17 21.64
N LEU A 4 -22.44 67.40 20.54
CA LEU A 4 -22.82 65.99 20.54
C LEU A 4 -21.55 65.14 20.75
N ARG A 5 -21.55 64.31 21.79
CA ARG A 5 -20.57 63.24 22.00
C ARG A 5 -21.04 61.98 21.26
N SER A 6 -20.12 61.33 20.57
CA SER A 6 -20.32 60.04 19.90
C SER A 6 -19.60 58.98 20.72
N ASP A 7 -20.36 58.11 21.38
CA ASP A 7 -19.85 56.94 22.08
C ASP A 7 -19.86 55.77 21.09
N PHE A 8 -18.66 55.23 20.78
CA PHE A 8 -18.48 54.08 19.92
C PHE A 8 -18.40 52.80 20.77
N ALA A 9 -19.39 51.92 20.64
CA ALA A 9 -19.37 50.60 21.26
C ALA A 9 -18.62 49.60 20.37
N HIS A 10 -17.63 48.91 20.94
CA HIS A 10 -16.92 47.80 20.29
C HIS A 10 -17.75 46.51 20.37
N THR A 11 -18.12 45.96 19.21
CA THR A 11 -18.77 44.64 19.11
C THR A 11 -17.76 43.63 18.62
N ALA A 12 -17.43 42.64 19.46
CA ALA A 12 -16.56 41.52 19.06
C ALA A 12 -17.41 40.45 18.34
N LEU A 13 -17.08 40.15 17.09
CA LEU A 13 -17.66 39.01 16.36
C LEU A 13 -16.84 37.75 16.66
N SER A 14 -17.46 36.77 17.30
CA SER A 14 -16.92 35.42 17.45
C SER A 14 -17.66 34.50 16.49
N THR A 15 -16.96 33.99 15.46
CA THR A 15 -17.49 32.94 14.59
C THR A 15 -16.88 31.61 15.00
N SER A 16 -17.74 30.64 15.30
CA SER A 16 -17.34 29.25 15.57
C SER A 16 -17.90 28.37 14.46
N PHE A 17 -17.04 27.58 13.83
CA PHE A 17 -17.43 26.62 12.81
C PHE A 17 -17.44 25.22 13.44
N PRO A 18 -18.57 24.48 13.37
CA PRO A 18 -18.59 23.10 13.82
C PRO A 18 -17.93 22.22 12.78
N LEU A 19 -16.83 21.56 13.15
CA LEU A 19 -16.27 20.43 12.41
C LEU A 19 -16.81 19.15 13.06
N ASN A 20 -17.69 18.44 12.36
CA ASN A 20 -18.07 17.07 12.71
C ASN A 20 -16.91 16.15 12.33
N ASN A 21 -16.22 15.58 13.31
CA ASN A 21 -15.34 14.44 13.10
C ASN A 21 -15.49 13.45 14.27
N ASP A 22 -15.92 12.25 13.92
CA ASP A 22 -16.20 11.11 14.79
C ASP A 22 -14.96 10.21 14.98
N SER A 23 -13.78 10.84 15.07
CA SER A 23 -12.51 10.14 15.24
C SER A 23 -11.79 10.77 16.42
N GLY A 24 -11.67 10.01 17.52
CA GLY A 24 -11.15 10.43 18.83
C GLY A 24 -9.67 10.84 18.85
N ILE A 25 -9.29 11.84 18.05
CA ILE A 25 -7.97 12.45 18.05
C ILE A 25 -8.10 13.86 18.63
N LEU A 26 -7.27 14.13 19.64
CA LEU A 26 -7.12 15.36 20.40
C LEU A 26 -7.42 16.64 19.58
N SER A 27 -8.59 17.24 19.79
CA SER A 27 -8.96 18.51 19.17
C SER A 27 -8.18 19.66 19.80
N LYS A 28 -7.06 20.07 19.18
CA LYS A 28 -6.36 21.30 19.54
C LYS A 28 -7.15 22.49 18.98
N ARG A 29 -7.86 23.21 19.85
CA ARG A 29 -8.49 24.49 19.52
C ARG A 29 -7.41 25.57 19.35
N LEU A 30 -7.23 26.06 18.13
CA LEU A 30 -6.45 27.27 17.88
C LEU A 30 -7.35 28.48 18.15
N THR A 31 -7.01 29.28 19.15
CA THR A 31 -7.77 30.49 19.50
C THR A 31 -7.01 31.69 18.93
N LEU A 32 -7.58 32.37 17.94
CA LEU A 32 -6.96 33.55 17.32
C LEU A 32 -7.52 34.83 17.97
N SER A 33 -6.73 35.50 18.80
CA SER A 33 -7.08 36.81 19.37
C SER A 33 -6.61 37.93 18.44
N LEU A 34 -7.55 38.59 17.76
CA LEU A 34 -7.28 39.79 16.97
C LEU A 34 -7.21 41.01 17.89
N ILE A 35 -6.02 41.61 18.03
CA ILE A 35 -5.82 42.87 18.75
C ILE A 35 -6.11 44.02 17.78
N GLN A 36 -7.23 44.71 17.97
CA GLN A 36 -7.53 45.94 17.23
C GLN A 36 -6.75 47.11 17.85
N SER A 37 -5.71 47.57 17.15
CA SER A 37 -4.97 48.77 17.53
C SER A 37 -5.61 50.02 16.89
N THR A 38 -6.02 50.97 17.72
CA THR A 38 -6.59 52.25 17.30
C THR A 38 -5.49 53.28 17.03
N TYR A 39 -5.08 53.42 15.77
CA TYR A 39 -4.18 54.49 15.33
C TYR A 39 -4.95 55.63 14.66
N PRO A 40 -4.54 56.90 14.83
CA PRO A 40 -5.23 58.06 14.28
C PRO A 40 -5.16 58.13 12.75
N ILE A 41 -6.29 58.55 12.19
CA ILE A 41 -6.69 58.47 10.78
C ILE A 41 -6.18 59.71 10.04
N SER A 42 -4.95 59.67 9.50
CA SER A 42 -4.56 60.67 8.47
C SER A 42 -3.52 60.21 7.44
N HIS A 43 -2.92 59.02 7.57
CA HIS A 43 -1.93 58.52 6.59
C HIS A 43 -2.10 57.03 6.22
N ILE A 44 -3.33 56.53 6.04
CA ILE A 44 -3.57 55.12 5.71
C ILE A 44 -4.42 55.01 4.44
N ARG A 45 -3.85 55.38 3.29
CA ARG A 45 -4.41 54.99 1.97
C ARG A 45 -3.48 54.10 1.14
N SER A 46 -2.29 53.75 1.66
CA SER A 46 -1.28 52.98 0.90
C SER A 46 -0.81 51.68 1.57
N MET A 47 -1.35 51.26 2.71
CA MET A 47 -0.91 50.03 3.41
C MET A 47 -2.00 48.98 3.65
N THR A 48 -3.26 49.23 3.29
CA THR A 48 -4.38 48.31 3.56
C THR A 48 -4.53 47.17 2.55
N VAL A 49 -3.91 47.25 1.37
CA VAL A 49 -3.95 46.19 0.34
C VAL A 49 -2.89 45.09 0.59
N ALA A 50 -1.80 45.42 1.28
CA ALA A 50 -0.69 44.49 1.54
C ALA A 50 -0.95 43.54 2.72
N LEU A 51 -1.80 43.90 3.69
CA LEU A 51 -2.05 43.05 4.87
C LEU A 51 -3.12 41.97 4.63
N TYR A 52 -4.10 42.21 3.75
CA TYR A 52 -5.12 41.20 3.41
C TYR A 52 -4.60 40.11 2.46
N SER A 53 -3.57 40.40 1.67
CA SER A 53 -2.91 39.42 0.81
C SER A 53 -1.96 38.49 1.59
N LEU A 54 -1.45 38.91 2.76
CA LEU A 54 -0.60 38.05 3.60
C LEU A 54 -1.41 37.05 4.44
N LEU A 55 -2.66 37.38 4.82
CA LEU A 55 -3.48 36.52 5.68
C LEU A 55 -4.19 35.38 4.92
N ALA A 56 -4.49 35.57 3.63
CA ALA A 56 -5.03 34.51 2.77
C ALA A 56 -3.99 33.43 2.41
N VAL A 57 -2.69 33.76 2.51
CA VAL A 57 -1.60 32.80 2.24
C VAL A 57 -1.38 31.84 3.41
N LEU A 58 -1.71 32.22 4.65
CA LEU A 58 -1.48 31.36 5.82
C LEU A 58 -2.54 30.27 6.03
N LEU A 59 -3.75 30.40 5.46
CA LEU A 59 -4.84 29.44 5.66
C LEU A 59 -4.88 28.30 4.62
N ALA A 60 -4.06 28.35 3.57
CA ALA A 60 -3.94 27.28 2.59
C ALA A 60 -2.87 26.22 2.95
N SER A 61 -2.15 26.40 4.07
CA SER A 61 -1.11 25.48 4.54
C SER A 61 -1.58 24.53 5.62
N SER A 62 -2.88 24.17 5.68
CA SER A 62 -3.28 22.92 6.29
C SER A 62 -2.69 21.80 5.43
N ALA A 63 -1.41 21.54 5.70
CA ALA A 63 -0.65 20.43 5.19
C ALA A 63 -1.58 19.21 5.26
N LEU A 64 -1.81 18.61 4.10
CA LEU A 64 -1.91 17.17 4.01
C LEU A 64 -0.69 16.67 4.78
N ALA A 65 -0.88 16.38 6.06
CA ALA A 65 0.04 15.51 6.76
C ALA A 65 -0.05 14.23 5.94
N ASP A 66 0.92 14.06 5.04
CA ASP A 66 1.20 12.82 4.36
C ASP A 66 1.22 11.80 5.50
N ASP A 67 0.14 11.04 5.61
CA ASP A 67 -0.01 10.00 6.62
C ASP A 67 1.27 9.18 6.48
N PRO A 68 2.17 9.13 7.48
CA PRO A 68 3.50 8.60 7.32
C PRO A 68 3.34 7.25 6.63
N VAL A 69 3.68 7.19 5.33
CA VAL A 69 3.48 6.01 4.53
C VAL A 69 4.30 4.98 5.26
N ASN A 70 3.59 4.14 6.01
CA ASN A 70 4.22 3.25 6.94
C ASN A 70 4.98 2.33 6.00
N ASN A 71 6.31 2.45 5.97
CA ASN A 71 7.22 1.75 5.06
C ASN A 71 7.28 0.26 5.44
N THR A 72 6.11 -0.32 5.65
CA THR A 72 5.85 -1.69 6.01
C THR A 72 5.81 -2.45 4.72
N PHE A 73 6.69 -3.43 4.64
CA PHE A 73 6.77 -4.31 3.52
C PHE A 73 6.50 -5.74 3.98
N ALA A 74 5.92 -6.51 3.08
CA ALA A 74 5.85 -7.95 3.19
C ALA A 74 6.52 -8.58 1.97
N TYR A 75 7.11 -9.75 2.16
CA TYR A 75 7.86 -10.45 1.12
C TYR A 75 7.49 -11.92 1.08
N ALA A 76 7.38 -12.45 -0.13
CA ALA A 76 7.50 -13.86 -0.43
C ALA A 76 8.84 -14.09 -1.11
N THR A 77 9.77 -14.75 -0.42
CA THR A 77 11.13 -15.01 -0.93
C THR A 77 11.24 -16.46 -1.38
N PHE A 78 11.60 -16.67 -2.65
CA PHE A 78 11.86 -17.98 -3.21
C PHE A 78 13.33 -18.32 -3.01
N ASP A 79 13.59 -19.43 -2.31
CA ASP A 79 14.95 -19.96 -2.18
C ASP A 79 15.31 -20.72 -3.47
N SER A 80 16.38 -20.29 -4.15
CA SER A 80 16.85 -20.96 -5.37
C SER A 80 17.46 -22.34 -5.11
N ALA A 81 17.43 -22.83 -3.87
CA ALA A 81 17.71 -24.21 -3.53
C ALA A 81 16.89 -25.20 -4.38
N SER A 82 17.33 -26.46 -4.37
CA SER A 82 16.85 -27.54 -5.25
C SER A 82 15.34 -27.79 -5.25
N ILE A 83 14.61 -27.33 -4.22
CA ILE A 83 13.17 -27.50 -4.10
C ILE A 83 12.34 -26.73 -5.15
N HIS A 84 12.91 -25.70 -5.79
CA HIS A 84 12.21 -24.87 -6.78
C HIS A 84 12.88 -24.87 -8.16
N ASN A 85 13.62 -25.94 -8.51
CA ASN A 85 14.26 -26.09 -9.82
C ASN A 85 15.16 -24.90 -10.22
N GLY A 86 15.81 -24.26 -9.23
CA GLY A 86 16.66 -23.08 -9.45
C GLY A 86 15.91 -21.74 -9.56
N ILE A 87 14.60 -21.72 -9.33
CA ILE A 87 13.81 -20.48 -9.25
C ILE A 87 14.06 -19.79 -7.91
N GLY A 88 14.49 -18.54 -7.95
CA GLY A 88 14.75 -17.72 -6.76
C GLY A 88 14.13 -16.33 -6.85
N GLY A 89 14.51 -15.45 -5.93
CA GLY A 89 14.09 -14.04 -5.95
C GLY A 89 12.94 -13.75 -5.00
N TYR A 90 12.10 -12.77 -5.31
CA TYR A 90 11.03 -12.35 -4.40
C TYR A 90 9.83 -11.72 -5.08
N VAL A 91 8.70 -11.71 -4.36
CA VAL A 91 7.59 -10.78 -4.55
C VAL A 91 7.44 -9.93 -3.29
N SER A 92 7.39 -8.61 -3.46
CA SER A 92 7.21 -7.65 -2.37
C SER A 92 5.84 -6.98 -2.46
N PHE A 93 5.25 -6.76 -1.30
CA PHE A 93 4.00 -6.06 -1.10
C PHE A 93 4.25 -4.82 -0.24
N GLN A 94 3.67 -3.70 -0.62
CA GLN A 94 3.76 -2.45 0.12
C GLN A 94 2.38 -1.80 0.15
N GLN A 95 1.94 -1.36 1.33
CA GLN A 95 0.75 -0.56 1.48
C GLN A 95 0.91 0.78 0.73
N SER A 96 0.01 1.08 -0.22
CA SER A 96 0.00 2.36 -0.93
C SER A 96 -0.61 3.43 -0.03
N GLY A 97 0.08 4.55 0.13
CA GLY A 97 -0.32 5.66 1.01
C GLY A 97 -1.53 6.47 0.53
N ASP A 98 -2.26 6.02 -0.50
CA ASP A 98 -3.20 6.85 -1.26
C ASP A 98 -4.56 7.08 -0.57
N GLY A 99 -4.67 6.85 0.74
CA GLY A 99 -5.81 7.27 1.59
C GLY A 99 -7.16 6.59 1.34
N LYS A 100 -7.33 5.81 0.27
CA LYS A 100 -8.54 5.00 -0.01
C LYS A 100 -8.28 3.54 0.27
N GLY A 101 -8.50 3.08 1.51
CA GLY A 101 -8.46 1.64 1.85
C GLY A 101 -7.23 0.95 1.27
N SER A 102 -6.07 1.29 1.81
CA SER A 102 -4.75 1.22 1.19
C SER A 102 -4.52 0.05 0.21
N ALA A 103 -4.58 0.36 -1.08
CA ALA A 103 -4.19 -0.53 -2.16
C ALA A 103 -2.80 -1.12 -1.92
N VAL A 104 -2.53 -2.30 -2.46
CA VAL A 104 -1.23 -2.94 -2.29
C VAL A 104 -0.41 -2.78 -3.57
N ARG A 105 0.75 -2.13 -3.46
CA ARG A 105 1.78 -2.11 -4.50
C ARG A 105 2.55 -3.42 -4.46
N ILE A 106 2.63 -4.08 -5.61
CA ILE A 106 3.25 -5.38 -5.79
C ILE A 106 4.44 -5.23 -6.72
N ARG A 107 5.56 -5.87 -6.37
CA ARG A 107 6.74 -5.97 -7.25
C ARG A 107 7.34 -7.36 -7.17
N ALA A 108 7.42 -8.02 -8.30
CA ALA A 108 8.11 -9.30 -8.47
C ALA A 108 9.48 -9.08 -9.12
N ALA A 109 10.48 -9.78 -8.61
CA ALA A 109 11.82 -9.92 -9.18
C ALA A 109 12.27 -11.37 -8.95
N VAL A 110 11.79 -12.26 -9.82
CA VAL A 110 12.03 -13.71 -9.76
C VAL A 110 13.18 -14.07 -10.71
N THR A 111 14.04 -15.00 -10.29
CA THR A 111 15.19 -15.47 -11.09
C THR A 111 15.03 -16.94 -11.47
N GLY A 112 15.85 -17.44 -12.40
CA GLY A 112 15.85 -18.84 -12.83
C GLY A 112 14.77 -19.21 -13.87
N LEU A 113 13.79 -18.34 -14.10
CA LEU A 113 12.71 -18.56 -15.08
C LEU A 113 13.19 -18.67 -16.53
N SER A 114 14.29 -18.00 -16.88
CA SER A 114 14.87 -18.06 -18.23
C SER A 114 15.42 -19.44 -18.61
N ALA A 115 15.73 -20.30 -17.62
CA ALA A 115 16.17 -21.66 -17.87
C ALA A 115 15.04 -22.63 -18.24
N LEU A 116 13.77 -22.19 -18.09
CA LEU A 116 12.59 -23.00 -18.38
C LEU A 116 12.15 -22.80 -19.83
N ASN A 117 11.56 -23.85 -20.43
CA ASN A 117 11.05 -23.85 -21.80
C ASN A 117 9.65 -23.21 -21.89
N GLN A 118 9.47 -22.02 -21.31
CA GLN A 118 8.21 -21.28 -21.33
C GLN A 118 8.46 -19.78 -21.56
N GLU A 119 7.56 -19.13 -22.30
CA GLU A 119 7.65 -17.69 -22.61
C GLU A 119 7.15 -16.79 -21.47
N SER A 120 6.23 -17.29 -20.64
CA SER A 120 5.68 -16.55 -19.52
C SER A 120 5.11 -17.49 -18.45
N PHE A 121 4.94 -16.97 -17.24
CA PHE A 121 4.56 -17.71 -16.04
C PHE A 121 3.35 -17.06 -15.38
N LEU A 122 2.44 -17.88 -14.90
CA LEU A 122 1.35 -17.43 -14.05
C LEU A 122 1.90 -17.18 -12.64
N TRP A 123 1.27 -16.26 -11.92
CA TRP A 123 1.65 -15.95 -10.55
C TRP A 123 0.41 -15.56 -9.75
N SER A 124 0.35 -16.02 -8.50
CA SER A 124 -0.83 -15.85 -7.65
C SER A 124 -0.48 -15.75 -6.18
N ILE A 125 -1.37 -15.17 -5.39
CA ILE A 125 -1.43 -15.35 -3.94
C ILE A 125 -2.41 -16.48 -3.68
N ASN A 126 -1.98 -17.49 -2.93
CA ASN A 126 -2.80 -18.65 -2.59
C ASN A 126 -3.38 -18.51 -1.17
N ALA A 127 -4.51 -19.18 -0.94
CA ALA A 127 -5.32 -19.00 0.26
C ALA A 127 -4.70 -19.57 1.56
N LEU A 128 -3.68 -20.42 1.45
CA LEU A 128 -3.01 -21.04 2.60
C LEU A 128 -1.49 -20.81 2.56
N PRO A 129 -0.80 -20.82 3.72
CA PRO A 129 0.65 -20.81 3.77
C PRO A 129 1.25 -22.08 3.13
N VAL A 130 2.48 -21.95 2.63
CA VAL A 130 3.35 -23.08 2.31
C VAL A 130 3.63 -23.85 3.62
N PRO A 131 3.30 -25.15 3.68
CA PRO A 131 3.57 -25.97 4.86
C PRO A 131 5.07 -26.15 5.08
N SER A 132 5.45 -26.63 6.27
CA SER A 132 6.86 -26.92 6.59
C SER A 132 7.50 -28.00 5.70
N SER A 133 6.69 -28.80 4.98
CA SER A 133 7.17 -29.75 3.97
C SER A 133 7.65 -29.08 2.67
N GLY A 134 7.33 -27.80 2.46
CA GLY A 134 7.64 -27.07 1.23
C GLY A 134 6.74 -27.43 0.03
N GLN A 135 5.70 -28.25 0.23
CA GLN A 135 4.81 -28.69 -0.84
C GLN A 135 3.86 -27.57 -1.27
N CYS A 136 4.03 -27.08 -2.50
CA CYS A 136 3.25 -25.95 -3.00
C CYS A 136 1.78 -26.30 -3.27
N GLU A 137 1.47 -27.56 -3.54
CA GLU A 137 0.10 -28.03 -3.79
C GLU A 137 -0.81 -27.90 -2.56
N ALA A 138 -0.22 -27.86 -1.35
CA ALA A 138 -0.94 -27.70 -0.10
C ALA A 138 -1.39 -26.25 0.16
N THR A 139 -0.97 -25.28 -0.66
CA THR A 139 -1.33 -23.85 -0.51
C THR A 139 -2.75 -23.53 -0.96
N GLY A 140 -3.44 -24.50 -1.60
CA GLY A 140 -4.81 -24.35 -2.07
C GLY A 140 -4.93 -23.49 -3.34
N GLY A 141 -6.15 -23.00 -3.61
CA GLY A 141 -6.44 -22.12 -4.74
C GLY A 141 -6.05 -20.66 -4.49
N HIS A 142 -6.42 -19.78 -5.41
CA HIS A 142 -6.21 -18.34 -5.27
C HIS A 142 -6.88 -17.79 -4.01
N TYR A 143 -6.24 -16.80 -3.37
CA TYR A 143 -6.87 -16.00 -2.34
C TYR A 143 -8.10 -15.28 -2.91
N ASN A 144 -9.30 -15.61 -2.41
CA ASN A 144 -10.57 -15.18 -3.01
C ASN A 144 -11.62 -14.82 -1.94
N PRO A 145 -11.41 -13.75 -1.15
CA PRO A 145 -12.32 -13.34 -0.09
C PRO A 145 -13.71 -12.94 -0.62
N ALA A 146 -13.80 -12.49 -1.87
CA ALA A 146 -15.05 -12.11 -2.53
C ALA A 146 -15.81 -13.31 -3.14
N ASN A 147 -15.28 -14.54 -3.02
CA ASN A 147 -15.88 -15.77 -3.56
C ASN A 147 -16.22 -15.69 -5.07
N ILE A 148 -15.37 -15.00 -5.84
CA ILE A 148 -15.51 -14.88 -7.29
C ILE A 148 -15.45 -16.27 -7.93
N GLN A 149 -16.42 -16.56 -8.79
CA GLN A 149 -16.53 -17.84 -9.46
C GLN A 149 -15.59 -17.89 -10.67
N GLU A 150 -14.33 -18.20 -10.42
CA GLU A 150 -13.31 -18.30 -11.47
C GLU A 150 -13.72 -19.32 -12.54
N GLY A 151 -13.53 -18.97 -13.81
CA GLY A 151 -13.95 -19.79 -14.96
C GLY A 151 -15.38 -19.54 -15.46
N LYS A 152 -16.26 -18.91 -14.67
CA LYS A 152 -17.56 -18.41 -15.18
C LYS A 152 -17.43 -17.06 -15.87
N GLN A 153 -16.56 -16.21 -15.32
CA GLN A 153 -16.22 -14.91 -15.87
C GLN A 153 -14.70 -14.88 -16.07
N ALA A 154 -14.27 -14.34 -17.22
CA ALA A 154 -12.86 -14.08 -17.44
C ALA A 154 -12.41 -12.93 -16.55
N CYS A 155 -11.32 -13.12 -15.82
CA CYS A 155 -10.60 -12.02 -15.20
C CYS A 155 -10.04 -11.10 -16.32
N THR A 156 -9.78 -9.85 -15.96
CA THR A 156 -9.40 -8.78 -16.88
C THR A 156 -8.29 -7.95 -16.26
N GLU A 157 -7.52 -7.25 -17.09
CA GLU A 157 -6.53 -6.26 -16.66
C GLU A 157 -7.15 -4.89 -16.34
N ASP A 158 -8.47 -4.73 -16.48
CA ASP A 158 -9.20 -3.53 -16.06
C ASP A 158 -9.41 -3.52 -14.53
N ASP A 159 -8.66 -2.65 -13.83
CA ASP A 159 -8.71 -2.47 -12.37
C ASP A 159 -10.12 -2.18 -11.85
N ALA A 160 -10.96 -1.49 -12.63
CA ALA A 160 -12.34 -1.20 -12.23
C ALA A 160 -13.19 -2.48 -12.09
N LEU A 161 -12.78 -3.58 -12.71
CA LEU A 161 -13.49 -4.86 -12.74
C LEU A 161 -12.84 -5.93 -11.86
N PHE A 162 -11.72 -5.64 -11.18
CA PHE A 162 -11.05 -6.63 -10.34
C PHE A 162 -11.97 -7.19 -9.26
N LEU A 163 -12.77 -6.34 -8.61
CA LEU A 163 -13.64 -6.74 -7.49
C LEU A 163 -14.78 -7.69 -7.92
N THR A 164 -15.15 -7.70 -9.19
CA THR A 164 -16.27 -8.52 -9.70
C THR A 164 -15.82 -9.69 -10.57
N ASN A 165 -14.66 -9.58 -11.22
CA ASN A 165 -14.24 -10.52 -12.27
C ASN A 165 -13.02 -11.35 -11.88
N CYS A 166 -12.27 -10.96 -10.85
CA CYS A 166 -10.99 -11.57 -10.51
C CYS A 166 -10.94 -11.99 -9.04
N ALA A 167 -10.50 -13.22 -8.75
CA ALA A 167 -10.08 -13.55 -7.40
C ALA A 167 -8.94 -12.59 -6.98
N ALA A 168 -8.95 -12.14 -5.72
CA ALA A 168 -8.03 -11.13 -5.23
C ALA A 168 -6.56 -11.54 -5.46
N GLY A 169 -6.24 -12.82 -5.26
CA GLY A 169 -4.92 -13.40 -5.44
C GLY A 169 -4.56 -13.81 -6.88
N ASN A 170 -5.43 -13.63 -7.89
CA ASN A 170 -5.12 -14.01 -9.26
C ASN A 170 -4.33 -12.90 -9.99
N LEU A 171 -3.06 -12.73 -9.60
CA LEU A 171 -2.19 -11.64 -10.06
C LEU A 171 -1.83 -11.75 -11.55
N GLY A 172 -1.66 -12.98 -12.05
CA GLY A 172 -1.29 -13.24 -13.44
C GLY A 172 -2.35 -12.80 -14.47
N GLU A 173 -3.63 -12.87 -14.11
CA GLU A 173 -4.71 -12.39 -15.00
C GLU A 173 -4.98 -10.89 -14.83
N LYS A 174 -4.74 -10.33 -13.62
CA LYS A 174 -4.91 -8.89 -13.33
C LYS A 174 -3.80 -8.01 -13.93
N PHE A 175 -2.55 -8.46 -13.84
CA PHE A 175 -1.36 -7.67 -14.20
C PHE A 175 -0.57 -8.28 -15.37
N GLY A 176 -1.15 -9.30 -16.00
CA GLY A 176 -0.53 -10.11 -17.02
C GLY A 176 0.48 -11.13 -16.48
N ALA A 177 0.73 -12.16 -17.29
CA ALA A 177 1.71 -13.20 -16.99
C ALA A 177 3.12 -12.61 -16.81
N MET A 178 3.90 -13.21 -15.92
CA MET A 178 5.27 -12.83 -15.64
C MET A 178 6.18 -13.27 -16.79
N PRO A 179 7.01 -12.38 -17.37
CA PRO A 179 7.94 -12.73 -18.45
C PRO A 179 9.13 -13.56 -17.93
N ARG A 180 9.97 -14.06 -18.84
CA ARG A 180 11.18 -14.87 -18.52
C ARG A 180 12.23 -14.15 -17.68
N ASP A 181 12.25 -12.82 -17.68
CA ASP A 181 13.12 -12.05 -16.79
C ASP A 181 12.62 -11.98 -15.34
N GLY A 182 11.40 -12.48 -15.09
CA GLY A 182 10.78 -12.57 -13.77
C GLY A 182 10.38 -11.25 -13.14
N THR A 183 10.33 -10.16 -13.92
CA THR A 183 9.94 -8.84 -13.44
C THR A 183 8.48 -8.52 -13.74
N LYS A 184 7.74 -8.13 -12.69
CA LYS A 184 6.37 -7.61 -12.80
C LYS A 184 6.07 -6.61 -11.71
N THR A 185 5.18 -5.68 -11.98
CA THR A 185 4.67 -4.72 -10.99
C THR A 185 3.17 -4.54 -11.16
N GLY A 186 2.48 -4.22 -10.07
CA GLY A 186 1.05 -3.91 -10.08
C GLY A 186 0.65 -3.09 -8.87
N ILE A 187 -0.53 -2.49 -8.93
CA ILE A 187 -1.22 -1.90 -7.78
C ILE A 187 -2.59 -2.55 -7.76
N ASP A 188 -2.96 -3.15 -6.63
CA ASP A 188 -4.23 -3.86 -6.47
C ASP A 188 -5.08 -3.19 -5.37
N HIS A 189 -6.22 -2.62 -5.76
CA HIS A 189 -7.17 -1.98 -4.85
C HIS A 189 -8.09 -2.98 -4.14
N THR A 190 -8.08 -4.26 -4.54
CA THR A 190 -8.88 -5.33 -3.92
C THR A 190 -8.13 -6.10 -2.85
N LEU A 191 -6.79 -5.98 -2.81
CA LEU A 191 -5.97 -6.56 -1.76
C LEU A 191 -5.86 -5.62 -0.57
N LYS A 192 -5.89 -6.20 0.64
CA LYS A 192 -5.52 -5.50 1.87
C LYS A 192 -4.23 -6.08 2.40
N PHE A 193 -3.31 -5.20 2.81
CA PHE A 193 -1.96 -5.57 3.19
C PHE A 193 -1.91 -6.53 4.38
N ASP A 194 -2.77 -6.32 5.36
CA ASP A 194 -2.93 -7.14 6.57
C ASP A 194 -3.53 -8.52 6.28
N GLU A 195 -4.46 -8.62 5.34
CA GLU A 195 -5.11 -9.89 4.98
C GLU A 195 -4.20 -10.86 4.23
N ILE A 196 -3.15 -10.37 3.55
CA ILE A 196 -2.22 -11.23 2.79
C ILE A 196 -1.06 -11.78 3.63
N LEU A 197 -0.89 -11.30 4.87
CA LEU A 197 0.16 -11.80 5.76
C LEU A 197 -0.13 -13.24 6.18
N GLY A 198 0.86 -14.11 6.07
CA GLY A 198 0.72 -15.54 6.37
C GLY A 198 0.06 -16.36 5.26
N LEU A 199 -0.30 -15.74 4.13
CA LEU A 199 -0.61 -16.45 2.89
C LEU A 199 0.67 -16.84 2.16
N SER A 200 0.54 -17.34 0.93
CA SER A 200 1.70 -17.69 0.09
C SER A 200 1.57 -17.12 -1.32
N VAL A 201 2.70 -16.94 -2.00
CA VAL A 201 2.77 -16.66 -3.42
C VAL A 201 3.19 -17.94 -4.14
N ALA A 202 2.56 -18.24 -5.28
CA ALA A 202 2.94 -19.32 -6.17
C ALA A 202 3.30 -18.77 -7.56
N ILE A 203 4.33 -19.35 -8.17
CA ILE A 203 4.69 -19.17 -9.58
C ILE A 203 4.36 -20.48 -10.30
N SER A 204 3.56 -20.41 -11.37
CA SER A 204 3.08 -21.58 -12.09
C SER A 204 3.39 -21.49 -13.58
N ALA A 205 3.57 -22.66 -14.19
CA ALA A 205 3.63 -22.83 -15.62
C ALA A 205 2.33 -22.36 -16.30
N LYS A 206 2.43 -21.86 -17.53
CA LYS A 206 1.26 -21.58 -18.39
C LYS A 206 0.85 -22.80 -19.22
N ASP A 207 0.85 -23.97 -18.59
CA ASP A 207 0.39 -25.23 -19.17
C ASP A 207 -1.08 -25.50 -18.75
N ALA A 208 -1.71 -26.51 -19.36
CA ALA A 208 -3.08 -26.90 -19.03
C ALA A 208 -3.28 -27.23 -17.53
N PRO A 209 -2.38 -27.97 -16.84
CA PRO A 209 -2.52 -28.24 -15.42
C PRO A 209 -2.12 -27.07 -14.52
N LYS A 210 -1.52 -25.99 -15.07
CA LYS A 210 -0.96 -24.86 -14.31
C LYS A 210 0.01 -25.34 -13.23
N THR A 211 1.00 -26.14 -13.63
CA THR A 211 1.97 -26.77 -12.72
C THR A 211 2.66 -25.72 -11.85
N VAL A 212 2.59 -25.85 -10.52
CA VAL A 212 3.26 -24.92 -9.60
C VAL A 212 4.76 -25.21 -9.60
N LEU A 213 5.57 -24.20 -9.91
CA LEU A 213 7.01 -24.29 -10.06
C LEU A 213 7.77 -23.86 -8.80
N ALA A 214 7.25 -22.84 -8.11
CA ALA A 214 7.82 -22.32 -6.87
C ALA A 214 6.72 -21.70 -6.00
N CYS A 215 6.91 -21.72 -4.69
CA CYS A 215 6.02 -21.05 -3.75
C CYS A 215 6.77 -20.52 -2.53
N ALA A 216 6.26 -19.46 -1.91
CA ALA A 216 6.86 -18.88 -0.72
C ALA A 216 5.81 -18.20 0.18
N ASN A 217 6.00 -18.28 1.49
CA ASN A 217 5.14 -17.59 2.46
C ASN A 217 5.34 -16.08 2.42
N ILE A 218 4.24 -15.34 2.56
CA ILE A 218 4.24 -13.88 2.69
C ILE A 218 4.48 -13.53 4.16
N VAL A 219 5.63 -12.93 4.46
CA VAL A 219 6.03 -12.52 5.81
C VAL A 219 6.35 -11.04 5.86
N LEU A 220 6.09 -10.41 7.01
CA LEU A 220 6.56 -9.04 7.28
C LEU A 220 8.10 -9.01 7.27
N GLY A 221 8.68 -7.96 6.70
CA GLY A 221 10.13 -7.81 6.72
C GLY A 221 10.63 -6.51 6.12
N SER A 222 11.94 -6.28 6.24
CA SER A 222 12.68 -5.29 5.48
C SER A 222 13.22 -5.99 4.24
N GLY A 223 13.01 -5.43 3.04
CA GLY A 223 13.23 -6.18 1.81
C GLY A 223 14.64 -6.71 1.59
N PRO A 224 14.81 -7.63 0.62
CA PRO A 224 16.06 -8.32 0.32
C PRO A 224 17.22 -7.42 -0.18
N GLY A 225 17.15 -6.10 0.02
CA GLY A 225 18.23 -5.14 -0.23
C GLY A 225 18.28 -3.96 0.73
N LEU A 226 17.50 -3.96 1.83
CA LEU A 226 17.58 -2.92 2.87
C LEU A 226 18.31 -3.38 4.13
N ASP A 227 18.55 -4.68 4.28
CA ASP A 227 19.47 -5.20 5.27
C ASP A 227 20.90 -4.97 4.77
N ASN A 228 21.38 -3.74 4.97
CA ASN A 228 22.77 -3.35 4.78
C ASN A 228 23.69 -4.23 5.64
N GLY A 229 24.14 -5.36 5.08
CA GLY A 229 25.34 -6.07 5.49
C GLY A 229 25.31 -6.82 6.83
N ASN A 230 24.31 -6.65 7.69
CA ASN A 230 24.27 -7.39 8.96
C ASN A 230 23.53 -8.73 8.80
N ARG A 231 24.09 -9.63 8.00
CA ARG A 231 23.70 -11.04 7.92
C ARG A 231 24.03 -11.74 9.25
N GLY A 232 23.29 -11.41 10.30
CA GLY A 232 22.91 -12.42 11.27
C GLY A 232 22.07 -13.42 10.47
N ARG A 233 22.62 -14.60 10.22
CA ARG A 233 21.85 -15.74 9.71
C ARG A 233 20.60 -15.87 10.58
N VAL A 234 19.45 -15.36 10.12
CA VAL A 234 18.18 -15.96 10.49
C VAL A 234 18.28 -17.32 9.84
N ALA A 235 18.65 -18.31 10.65
CA ALA A 235 18.64 -19.70 10.27
C ALA A 235 17.18 -20.04 9.91
N GLY A 236 16.82 -19.78 8.66
CA GLY A 236 15.84 -20.57 7.95
C GLY A 236 16.32 -22.00 8.14
N LYS A 237 15.62 -22.68 9.04
CA LYS A 237 15.89 -24.06 9.42
C LYS A 237 15.66 -24.88 8.15
N THR A 238 16.71 -25.06 7.37
CA THR A 238 16.72 -26.00 6.26
C THR A 238 16.37 -27.34 6.85
N CYS A 239 15.17 -27.83 6.56
CA CYS A 239 14.80 -29.20 6.85
C CYS A 239 15.59 -30.07 5.89
N SER A 240 16.83 -30.40 6.27
CA SER A 240 17.61 -31.45 5.63
C SER A 240 16.98 -32.78 6.03
N SER A 241 16.03 -33.25 5.24
CA SER A 241 15.55 -34.62 5.25
C SER A 241 16.67 -35.51 4.70
N SER A 242 17.58 -35.96 5.57
CA SER A 242 18.44 -37.09 5.23
C SER A 242 17.58 -38.35 5.22
N SER A 243 17.22 -38.80 4.02
CA SER A 243 16.71 -40.16 3.81
C SER A 243 17.86 -41.13 4.07
N ILE A 244 17.82 -41.80 5.22
CA ILE A 244 18.58 -43.03 5.44
C ILE A 244 17.83 -44.12 4.68
N VAL A 245 18.45 -44.65 3.64
CA VAL A 245 18.21 -46.01 3.12
C VAL A 245 19.26 -46.90 3.74
#